data_AF-A0A9X9MAS7-F1
#
_entry.id   AF-A0A9X9MAS7-F1
#
_cell.length_a   1.000
_cell.length_b   1.000
_cell.length_c   1.000
_cell.angle_alpha   90.00
_cell.angle_beta   90.00
_cell.angle_gamma   90.00
#
_symmetry.space_group_name_H-M   'P 1'
#
loop_
_entity.id
_entity.type
_entity.pdbx_description
1 polymer ?
#
loop_
_entity_poly.entity_id
_entity_poly.type
_entity_poly.pdbx_seq_one_letter_code
_entity_poly.pdbx_strand_id
1 'polypeptide(L)'
;MFDGRFIPLARPDVKWTHEQGSVMMFEHLVNSNGLKAVMKYYGLVPEEDICFIKEQITGPLESPIKDSSWPYKGRPKEKSFLYEIVANKRTGIDVDKWDYFARDCHHLGIQNNFDYKRFIKFARVCEVENGKRICPRDKEVGNLYDMFHTRNSLHRRAYQHKIGNIIDTMITNAFLKADPYIEITGAEGKKYHISTAIDDMEAFTKLTDNIFLEILYSSDPKLDEAREILKKIEYRHLYKYVGETKPQGKIKIKREDYKYLPKQIADAKPDILPESELKAEDLIVDVSS
;
A
#
# COMPACT_ATOMS: atom_id res chain seq x y z
N MET A 1 -5.09 1.45 3.82
CA MET A 1 -5.98 0.63 4.67
C MET A 1 -5.83 -0.88 4.43
N PHE A 2 -6.11 -1.41 3.22
CA PHE A 2 -6.33 -2.85 2.99
C PHE A 2 -5.12 -3.77 3.28
N ASP A 3 -4.01 -3.57 2.58
CA ASP A 3 -2.76 -4.34 2.77
C ASP A 3 -1.97 -3.91 4.02
N GLY A 4 -2.07 -2.64 4.40
CA GLY A 4 -1.36 -2.08 5.56
C GLY A 4 -1.96 -2.46 6.92
N ARG A 5 -3.29 -2.63 7.01
CA ARG A 5 -4.03 -2.86 8.27
C ARG A 5 -4.89 -4.12 8.22
N PHE A 6 -5.81 -4.23 7.25
CA PHE A 6 -6.81 -5.30 7.22
C PHE A 6 -6.21 -6.70 7.01
N ILE A 7 -5.50 -6.94 5.89
CA ILE A 7 -4.90 -8.25 5.59
C ILE A 7 -3.97 -8.75 6.71
N PRO A 8 -3.06 -7.93 7.28
CA PRO A 8 -2.21 -8.34 8.41
C PRO A 8 -2.99 -8.80 9.65
N LEU A 9 -4.19 -8.27 9.88
CA LEU A 9 -5.05 -8.65 11.00
C LEU A 9 -5.91 -9.88 10.66
N ALA A 10 -6.47 -9.92 9.45
CA ALA A 10 -7.35 -11.01 9.00
C ALA A 10 -6.58 -12.30 8.67
N ARG A 11 -5.37 -12.18 8.10
CA ARG A 11 -4.52 -13.30 7.66
C ARG A 11 -3.06 -13.06 8.08
N PRO A 12 -2.74 -13.17 9.38
CA PRO A 12 -1.40 -12.85 9.91
C PRO A 12 -0.28 -13.73 9.33
N ASP A 13 -0.60 -14.94 8.88
CA ASP A 13 0.35 -15.87 8.27
C ASP A 13 0.66 -15.57 6.81
N VAL A 14 -0.08 -14.64 6.18
CA VAL A 14 0.07 -14.29 4.77
C VAL A 14 0.84 -12.98 4.63
N LYS A 15 1.97 -13.05 3.93
CA LYS A 15 2.73 -11.86 3.51
C LYS A 15 2.22 -11.39 2.15
N TRP A 16 1.26 -10.49 2.18
CA TRP A 16 0.67 -9.87 1.00
C TRP A 16 1.12 -8.42 0.84
N THR A 17 1.38 -8.00 -0.39
CA THR A 17 1.55 -6.58 -0.74
C THR A 17 0.75 -6.24 -2.00
N HIS A 18 0.37 -4.97 -2.15
CA HIS A 18 -0.35 -4.52 -3.34
C HIS A 18 0.49 -4.66 -4.63
N GLU A 19 1.82 -4.68 -4.55
CA GLU A 19 2.68 -4.97 -5.72
C GLU A 19 2.54 -6.42 -6.20
N GLN A 20 2.44 -7.38 -5.28
CA GLN A 20 2.14 -8.79 -5.62
C GLN A 20 0.75 -8.90 -6.25
N GLY A 21 -0.25 -8.24 -5.65
CA GLY A 21 -1.60 -8.17 -6.20
C GLY A 21 -1.65 -7.54 -7.59
N SER A 22 -0.86 -6.50 -7.83
CA SER A 22 -0.76 -5.87 -9.15
C SER A 22 -0.22 -6.82 -10.22
N VAL A 23 0.78 -7.64 -9.89
CA VAL A 23 1.32 -8.67 -10.80
C VAL A 23 0.29 -9.75 -11.11
N MET A 24 -0.44 -10.22 -10.09
CA MET A 24 -1.50 -11.24 -10.26
C MET A 24 -2.66 -10.70 -11.08
N MET A 25 -3.13 -9.48 -10.77
CA MET A 25 -4.21 -8.82 -11.49
C MET A 25 -3.81 -8.49 -12.94
N PHE A 26 -2.56 -8.07 -13.18
CA PHE A 26 -2.06 -7.85 -14.54
C PHE A 26 -2.09 -9.15 -15.38
N GLU A 27 -1.65 -10.28 -14.81
CA GLU A 27 -1.72 -11.57 -15.50
C GLU A 27 -3.17 -11.97 -15.80
N HIS A 28 -4.07 -11.82 -14.82
CA HIS A 28 -5.50 -12.06 -15.00
C HIS A 28 -6.07 -11.17 -16.12
N LEU A 29 -5.80 -9.86 -16.10
CA LEU A 29 -6.25 -8.91 -17.11
C LEU A 29 -5.77 -9.31 -18.51
N VAL A 30 -4.49 -9.65 -18.67
CA VAL A 30 -3.92 -10.05 -19.97
C VAL A 30 -4.58 -11.32 -20.51
N ASN A 31 -4.77 -12.32 -19.66
CA ASN A 31 -5.31 -13.62 -20.07
C ASN A 31 -6.82 -13.56 -20.34
N SER A 32 -7.59 -12.98 -19.43
CA SER A 32 -9.05 -12.88 -19.54
C SER A 32 -9.53 -12.07 -20.74
N ASN A 33 -8.69 -11.15 -21.24
CA ASN A 33 -9.03 -10.26 -22.35
C ASN A 33 -8.24 -10.58 -23.64
N GLY A 34 -7.49 -11.68 -23.67
CA GLY A 34 -6.76 -12.10 -24.88
C GLY A 34 -5.68 -11.10 -25.35
N LEU A 35 -5.12 -10.28 -24.46
CA LEU A 35 -4.28 -9.15 -24.85
C LEU A 35 -2.92 -9.55 -25.44
N LYS A 36 -2.49 -10.80 -25.26
CA LYS A 36 -1.26 -11.31 -25.88
C LYS A 36 -1.27 -11.17 -27.40
N ALA A 37 -2.43 -11.33 -28.05
CA ALA A 37 -2.57 -11.13 -29.50
C ALA A 37 -2.38 -9.66 -29.90
N VAL A 38 -2.95 -8.74 -29.11
CA VAL A 38 -2.82 -7.30 -29.32
C VAL A 38 -1.38 -6.83 -29.10
N MET A 39 -0.70 -7.35 -28.07
CA MET A 39 0.72 -7.10 -27.84
C MET A 39 1.56 -7.49 -29.06
N LYS A 40 1.34 -8.69 -29.61
CA LYS A 40 2.02 -9.16 -30.83
C LYS A 40 1.73 -8.26 -32.03
N TYR A 41 0.49 -7.82 -32.20
CA TYR A 41 0.11 -6.91 -33.28
C TYR A 41 0.90 -5.59 -33.26
N TYR A 42 1.18 -5.05 -32.06
CA TYR A 42 2.01 -3.85 -31.89
C TYR A 42 3.52 -4.12 -31.81
N GLY A 43 3.97 -5.34 -32.12
CA GLY A 43 5.38 -5.70 -32.18
C GLY A 43 6.04 -6.04 -30.84
N LEU A 44 5.25 -6.29 -29.78
CA LEU A 44 5.77 -6.81 -28.52
C LEU A 44 5.93 -8.34 -28.58
N VAL A 45 6.84 -8.86 -27.76
CA VAL A 45 7.07 -10.30 -27.54
C VAL A 45 6.50 -10.66 -26.18
N PRO A 46 5.28 -11.22 -26.08
CA PRO A 46 4.58 -11.35 -24.80
C PRO A 46 5.36 -12.11 -23.73
N GLU A 47 6.09 -13.14 -24.10
CA GLU A 47 6.87 -13.97 -23.16
C GLU A 47 7.95 -13.14 -22.45
N GLU A 48 8.64 -12.25 -23.18
CA GLU A 48 9.67 -11.36 -22.63
C GLU A 48 9.06 -10.10 -21.98
N ASP A 49 8.06 -9.51 -22.63
CA ASP A 49 7.52 -8.20 -22.25
C ASP A 49 6.58 -8.28 -21.05
N ILE A 50 5.81 -9.36 -20.91
CA ILE A 50 5.02 -9.60 -19.70
C ILE A 50 5.96 -9.82 -18.51
N CYS A 51 7.05 -10.57 -18.69
CA CYS A 51 8.07 -10.75 -17.66
C CYS A 51 8.66 -9.39 -17.25
N PHE A 52 9.07 -8.57 -18.23
CA PHE A 52 9.60 -7.24 -17.99
C PHE A 52 8.62 -6.30 -17.28
N ILE A 53 7.34 -6.31 -17.65
CA ILE A 53 6.30 -5.49 -16.99
C ILE A 53 6.13 -5.90 -15.54
N LYS A 54 6.03 -7.21 -15.25
CA LYS A 54 5.90 -7.71 -13.87
C LYS A 54 7.12 -7.33 -13.03
N GLU A 55 8.31 -7.47 -13.59
CA GLU A 55 9.56 -7.10 -12.91
C GLU A 55 9.66 -5.60 -12.61
N GLN A 56 9.11 -4.72 -13.46
CA GLN A 56 9.06 -3.28 -13.19
C GLN A 56 8.15 -2.92 -12.02
N ILE A 57 7.16 -3.76 -11.69
CA ILE A 57 6.22 -3.53 -10.58
C ILE A 57 6.80 -4.06 -9.26
N THR A 58 7.16 -5.35 -9.23
CA THR A 58 7.54 -6.04 -7.99
C THR A 58 9.05 -6.13 -7.76
N GLY A 59 9.85 -5.95 -8.81
CA GLY A 59 11.28 -6.28 -8.82
C GLY A 59 11.53 -7.70 -9.39
N PRO A 60 12.73 -8.27 -9.18
CA PRO A 60 13.06 -9.60 -9.67
C PRO A 60 12.05 -10.66 -9.18
N LEU A 61 11.53 -11.48 -10.10
CA LEU A 61 10.50 -12.48 -9.80
C LEU A 61 11.05 -13.73 -9.08
N GLU A 62 12.34 -14.00 -9.25
CA GLU A 62 13.04 -15.12 -8.63
C GLU A 62 14.19 -14.60 -7.78
N SER A 63 14.50 -15.31 -6.70
CA SER A 63 15.72 -15.04 -5.93
C SER A 63 16.93 -15.17 -6.85
N PRO A 64 17.83 -14.17 -6.88
CA PRO A 64 19.01 -14.26 -7.72
C PRO A 64 19.78 -15.53 -7.36
N ILE A 65 20.04 -16.37 -8.35
CA ILE A 65 21.01 -17.47 -8.21
C ILE A 65 22.33 -16.82 -7.77
N LYS A 66 23.00 -17.40 -6.77
CA LYS A 66 24.18 -16.84 -6.08
C LYS A 66 25.32 -16.36 -7.02
N ASP A 67 25.29 -16.73 -8.31
CA ASP A 67 26.30 -16.42 -9.31
C ASP A 67 25.84 -15.50 -10.46
N SER A 68 24.58 -15.03 -10.51
CA SER A 68 24.16 -14.07 -11.54
C SER A 68 24.33 -12.62 -11.08
N SER A 69 25.17 -11.85 -11.78
CA SER A 69 25.34 -10.40 -11.54
C SER A 69 24.13 -9.54 -11.94
N TRP A 70 23.16 -10.12 -12.66
CA TRP A 70 21.96 -9.45 -13.16
C TRP A 70 20.71 -10.26 -12.80
N PRO A 71 19.82 -9.76 -11.92
CA PRO A 71 18.71 -10.54 -11.38
C PRO A 71 17.45 -10.53 -12.26
N TYR A 72 17.42 -9.74 -13.33
CA TYR A 72 16.24 -9.58 -14.19
C TYR A 72 16.33 -10.41 -15.47
N LYS A 73 15.19 -10.92 -15.93
CA LYS A 73 15.05 -11.73 -17.14
C LYS A 73 14.37 -10.98 -18.28
N GLY A 74 13.46 -10.05 -17.98
CA GLY A 74 12.67 -9.36 -18.98
C GLY A 74 13.50 -8.43 -19.89
N ARG A 75 14.61 -7.89 -19.38
CA ARG A 75 15.56 -7.08 -20.16
C ARG A 75 17.00 -7.33 -19.74
N PRO A 76 17.96 -7.19 -20.66
CA PRO A 76 19.37 -7.36 -20.36
C PRO A 76 19.93 -6.13 -19.63
N LYS A 77 21.12 -6.29 -19.06
CA LYS A 77 21.79 -5.31 -18.20
C LYS A 77 22.02 -3.96 -18.88
N GLU A 78 22.21 -3.93 -20.19
CA GLU A 78 22.40 -2.71 -20.98
C GLU A 78 21.15 -1.81 -20.99
N LYS A 79 20.00 -2.35 -20.58
CA LYS A 79 18.72 -1.65 -20.42
C LYS A 79 18.32 -1.50 -18.95
N SER A 80 19.26 -1.64 -18.00
CA SER A 80 18.98 -1.59 -16.56
C SER A 80 18.26 -0.31 -16.11
N PHE A 81 18.53 0.82 -16.75
CA PHE A 81 17.90 2.12 -16.46
C PHE A 81 16.38 2.11 -16.63
N LEU A 82 15.81 1.19 -17.42
CA LEU A 82 14.35 1.10 -17.58
C LEU A 82 13.64 0.68 -16.28
N TYR A 83 14.30 -0.13 -15.44
CA TYR A 83 13.78 -0.54 -14.13
C TYR A 83 13.81 0.59 -13.08
N GLU A 84 14.39 1.74 -13.40
CA GLU A 84 14.42 2.92 -12.52
C GLU A 84 13.26 3.90 -12.79
N ILE A 85 12.37 3.59 -13.74
CA ILE A 85 11.29 4.50 -14.17
C ILE A 85 10.02 4.32 -13.33
N VAL A 86 9.44 3.12 -13.30
CA VAL A 86 8.10 2.84 -12.73
C VAL A 86 8.15 2.69 -11.21
N ALA A 87 8.97 1.75 -10.70
CA ALA A 87 9.15 1.53 -9.27
C ALA A 87 10.65 1.39 -8.96
N ASN A 88 11.27 2.50 -8.62
CA ASN A 88 12.72 2.55 -8.45
C ASN A 88 13.12 1.99 -7.08
N LYS A 89 13.41 0.69 -7.01
CA LYS A 89 13.80 0.03 -5.75
C LYS A 89 15.16 0.50 -5.20
N ARG A 90 15.98 1.21 -5.99
CA ARG A 90 17.31 1.67 -5.58
C ARG A 90 17.26 2.95 -4.75
N THR A 91 16.51 3.93 -5.22
CA THR A 91 16.48 5.28 -4.63
C THR A 91 15.08 5.74 -4.23
N GLY A 92 14.05 5.07 -4.75
CA GLY A 92 12.67 5.50 -4.63
C GLY A 92 12.33 6.74 -5.47
N ILE A 93 13.18 7.19 -6.40
CA ILE A 93 12.85 8.29 -7.32
C ILE A 93 12.25 7.69 -8.60
N ASP A 94 10.94 7.80 -8.77
CA ASP A 94 10.17 7.18 -9.86
C ASP A 94 8.92 8.00 -10.22
N VAL A 95 8.31 7.67 -11.36
CA VAL A 95 7.16 8.41 -11.91
C VAL A 95 5.89 8.25 -11.08
N ASP A 96 5.76 7.16 -10.32
CA ASP A 96 4.66 6.93 -9.37
C ASP A 96 4.55 8.10 -8.37
N LYS A 97 5.68 8.45 -7.75
CA LYS A 97 5.75 9.58 -6.81
C LYS A 97 5.44 10.92 -7.45
N TRP A 98 5.90 11.11 -8.68
CA TRP A 98 5.71 12.38 -9.37
C TRP A 98 4.23 12.64 -9.64
N ASP A 99 3.50 11.61 -10.06
CA ASP A 99 2.05 11.72 -10.30
C ASP A 99 1.29 11.94 -8.99
N TYR A 100 1.48 11.06 -7.98
CA TYR A 100 0.67 11.19 -6.76
C TYR A 100 1.02 12.44 -5.96
N PHE A 101 2.26 12.95 -5.99
CA PHE A 101 2.55 14.26 -5.40
C PHE A 101 1.75 15.37 -6.06
N ALA A 102 1.72 15.42 -7.40
CA ALA A 102 0.99 16.46 -8.11
C ALA A 102 -0.53 16.33 -7.91
N ARG A 103 -1.04 15.10 -8.03
CA ARG A 103 -2.46 14.77 -7.88
C ARG A 103 -2.95 15.01 -6.46
N ASP A 104 -2.25 14.52 -5.44
CA ASP A 104 -2.69 14.65 -4.06
C ASP A 104 -2.58 16.08 -3.58
N CYS A 105 -1.50 16.79 -3.92
CA CYS A 105 -1.39 18.23 -3.65
C CYS A 105 -2.56 19.02 -4.24
N HIS A 106 -2.95 18.71 -5.48
CA HIS A 106 -4.09 19.36 -6.14
C HIS A 106 -5.40 19.12 -5.36
N HIS A 107 -5.73 17.88 -5.02
CA HIS A 107 -6.99 17.53 -4.34
C HIS A 107 -7.00 17.92 -2.85
N LEU A 108 -5.84 17.94 -2.19
CA LEU A 108 -5.70 18.32 -0.78
C LEU A 108 -5.55 19.83 -0.57
N GLY A 109 -5.37 20.62 -1.63
CA GLY A 109 -5.06 22.05 -1.52
C GLY A 109 -3.70 22.33 -0.90
N ILE A 110 -2.72 21.45 -1.12
CA ILE A 110 -1.33 21.59 -0.67
C ILE A 110 -0.47 21.95 -1.89
N GLN A 111 0.54 22.80 -1.73
CA GLN A 111 1.45 23.11 -2.83
C GLN A 111 2.44 21.96 -3.07
N ASN A 112 2.57 21.53 -4.33
CA ASN A 112 3.64 20.63 -4.75
C ASN A 112 4.87 21.46 -5.16
N ASN A 113 6.03 21.19 -4.54
CA ASN A 113 7.28 21.89 -4.80
C ASN A 113 8.21 21.14 -5.76
N PHE A 114 7.88 19.90 -6.16
CA PHE A 114 8.71 19.12 -7.06
C PHE A 114 8.30 19.29 -8.52
N ASP A 115 9.22 19.77 -9.36
CA ASP A 115 9.04 19.89 -10.80
C ASP A 115 9.61 18.68 -11.54
N TYR A 116 8.73 17.69 -11.80
CA TYR A 116 9.09 16.48 -12.52
C TYR A 116 9.39 16.73 -14.02
N LYS A 117 8.77 17.74 -14.64
CA LYS A 117 9.01 18.05 -16.07
C LYS A 117 10.42 18.58 -16.26
N ARG A 118 10.88 19.41 -15.33
CA ARG A 118 12.26 19.87 -15.26
C ARG A 118 13.21 18.70 -15.01
N PHE A 119 12.90 17.81 -14.07
CA PHE A 119 13.71 16.62 -13.80
C PHE A 119 13.90 15.77 -15.07
N ILE A 120 12.83 15.45 -15.80
CA ILE A 120 12.88 14.67 -17.04
C ILE A 120 13.79 15.33 -18.09
N LYS A 121 13.72 16.65 -18.27
CA LYS A 121 14.58 17.39 -19.21
C LYS A 121 16.07 17.31 -18.87
N PHE A 122 16.41 17.11 -17.60
CA PHE A 122 17.79 17.05 -17.12
C PHE A 122 18.27 15.64 -16.76
N ALA A 123 17.44 14.62 -16.95
CA ALA A 123 17.82 13.23 -16.77
C ALA A 123 18.62 12.73 -18.00
N ARG A 124 19.71 12.00 -17.75
CA ARG A 124 20.47 11.27 -18.77
C ARG A 124 20.72 9.85 -18.30
N VAL A 125 21.02 8.96 -19.24
CA VAL A 125 21.52 7.61 -18.91
C VAL A 125 23.04 7.63 -18.95
N CYS A 126 23.69 7.26 -17.86
CA CYS A 126 25.14 7.16 -17.75
C CYS A 126 25.55 5.77 -17.29
N GLU A 127 26.79 5.37 -17.60
CA GLU A 127 27.40 4.17 -17.02
C GLU A 127 27.87 4.46 -15.60
N VAL A 128 27.38 3.69 -14.63
CA VAL A 128 27.71 3.82 -13.21
C VAL A 128 28.01 2.43 -12.67
N GLU A 129 29.22 2.24 -12.13
CA GLU A 129 29.77 0.92 -11.79
C GLU A 129 29.74 0.01 -13.03
N ASN A 130 28.88 -1.01 -13.04
CA ASN A 130 28.78 -2.01 -14.10
C ASN A 130 27.40 -1.99 -14.80
N GLY A 131 26.67 -0.87 -14.81
CA GLY A 131 25.35 -0.80 -15.45
C GLY A 131 24.93 0.61 -15.87
N LYS A 132 23.92 0.71 -16.74
CA LYS A 132 23.37 1.99 -17.19
C LYS A 132 22.28 2.47 -16.22
N ARG A 133 22.42 3.67 -15.68
CA ARG A 133 21.50 4.25 -14.68
C ARG A 133 21.00 5.63 -15.10
N ILE A 134 19.85 6.02 -14.58
CA ILE A 134 19.30 7.37 -14.73
C ILE A 134 20.08 8.30 -13.81
N CYS A 135 20.72 9.30 -14.39
CA CYS A 135 21.51 10.31 -13.71
C CYS A 135 20.88 11.70 -13.92
N PRO A 136 20.38 12.34 -12.86
CA PRO A 136 19.98 13.73 -12.93
C PRO A 136 21.21 14.64 -13.02
N ARG A 137 21.03 15.82 -13.61
CA ARG A 137 22.06 16.87 -13.65
C ARG A 137 22.40 17.34 -12.22
N ASP A 138 23.69 17.60 -11.96
CA ASP A 138 24.22 18.11 -10.69
C ASP A 138 23.37 19.22 -10.02
N LYS A 139 22.99 20.25 -10.78
CA LYS A 139 22.18 21.37 -10.28
C LYS A 139 20.75 21.01 -9.83
N GLU A 140 20.27 19.81 -10.14
CA GLU A 140 18.95 19.32 -9.71
C GLU A 140 18.97 18.70 -8.31
N VAL A 141 20.14 18.65 -7.64
CA VAL A 141 20.25 18.11 -6.28
C VAL A 141 19.30 18.79 -5.29
N GLY A 142 19.10 20.11 -5.39
CA GLY A 142 18.13 20.85 -4.56
C GLY A 142 16.69 20.39 -4.80
N ASN A 143 16.30 20.26 -6.07
CA ASN A 143 14.98 19.78 -6.47
C ASN A 143 14.70 18.34 -5.94
N LEU A 144 15.72 17.49 -5.86
CA LEU A 144 15.60 16.17 -5.24
C LEU A 144 15.40 16.23 -3.72
N TYR A 145 16.08 17.12 -3.01
CA TYR A 145 15.81 17.34 -1.59
C TYR A 145 14.38 17.85 -1.36
N ASP A 146 13.92 18.78 -2.20
CA ASP A 146 12.54 19.29 -2.16
C ASP A 146 11.50 18.19 -2.44
N MET A 147 11.82 17.22 -3.29
CA MET A 147 10.99 16.03 -3.53
C MET A 147 10.78 15.23 -2.24
N PHE A 148 11.85 14.89 -1.52
CA PHE A 148 11.74 14.12 -0.28
C PHE A 148 11.13 14.95 0.86
N HIS A 149 11.35 16.26 0.88
CA HIS A 149 10.68 17.18 1.80
C HIS A 149 9.17 17.21 1.56
N THR A 150 8.75 17.32 0.29
CA THR A 150 7.34 17.29 -0.13
C THR A 150 6.68 15.98 0.28
N ARG A 151 7.35 14.84 0.03
CA ARG A 151 6.88 13.52 0.49
C ARG A 151 6.64 13.51 2.00
N ASN A 152 7.62 13.94 2.79
CA ASN A 152 7.49 13.97 4.25
C ASN A 152 6.35 14.89 4.72
N SER A 153 6.16 16.03 4.05
CA SER A 153 5.06 16.96 4.33
C SER A 153 3.70 16.30 4.07
N LEU A 154 3.52 15.64 2.92
CA LEU A 154 2.30 14.92 2.56
C LEU A 154 2.00 13.79 3.55
N HIS A 155 3.01 12.99 3.90
CA HIS A 155 2.86 11.94 4.90
C HIS A 155 2.38 12.50 6.24
N ARG A 156 2.98 13.57 6.75
CA ARG A 156 2.63 14.14 8.06
C ARG A 156 1.29 14.86 8.07
N ARG A 157 0.94 15.56 6.99
CA ARG A 157 -0.26 16.42 6.94
C ARG A 157 -1.50 15.68 6.48
N ALA A 158 -1.35 14.67 5.62
CA ALA A 158 -2.47 13.96 4.99
C ALA A 158 -2.45 12.46 5.30
N TYR A 159 -1.46 11.71 4.80
CA TYR A 159 -1.52 10.24 4.82
C TYR A 159 -1.49 9.62 6.22
N GLN A 160 -0.84 10.28 7.18
CA GLN A 160 -0.80 9.90 8.59
C GLN A 160 -1.62 10.87 9.45
N HIS A 161 -2.61 11.55 8.86
CA HIS A 161 -3.47 12.42 9.63
C HIS A 161 -4.24 11.57 10.65
N LYS A 162 -4.09 11.89 11.94
CA LYS A 162 -4.65 11.13 13.07
C LYS A 162 -6.12 10.73 12.90
N ILE A 163 -6.97 11.63 12.40
CA ILE A 163 -8.39 11.33 12.20
C ILE A 163 -8.61 10.40 10.99
N GLY A 164 -7.80 10.54 9.95
CA GLY A 164 -7.81 9.61 8.81
C GLY A 164 -7.44 8.20 9.25
N ASN A 165 -6.34 8.06 10.00
CA ASN A 165 -5.91 6.77 10.54
C ASN A 165 -6.95 6.12 11.48
N ILE A 166 -7.64 6.92 12.29
CA ILE A 166 -8.74 6.43 13.14
C ILE A 166 -9.90 5.90 12.29
N ILE A 167 -10.30 6.61 11.23
CA ILE A 167 -11.35 6.17 10.31
C ILE A 167 -10.93 4.88 9.60
N ASP A 168 -9.72 4.82 9.05
CA ASP A 168 -9.15 3.60 8.44
C ASP A 168 -9.19 2.41 9.40
N THR A 169 -8.90 2.65 10.69
CA THR A 169 -8.95 1.61 11.72
C THR A 169 -10.38 1.18 12.02
N MET A 170 -11.33 2.11 12.08
CA MET A 170 -12.76 1.78 12.24
C MET A 170 -13.29 0.97 11.05
N ILE A 171 -12.95 1.35 9.82
CA ILE A 171 -13.34 0.60 8.61
C ILE A 171 -12.71 -0.80 8.65
N THR A 172 -11.44 -0.90 9.03
CA THR A 172 -10.76 -2.21 9.21
C THR A 172 -11.48 -3.08 10.23
N ASN A 173 -11.87 -2.53 11.39
CA ASN A 173 -12.62 -3.27 12.42
C ASN A 173 -14.00 -3.72 11.92
N ALA A 174 -14.69 -2.88 11.14
CA ALA A 174 -15.94 -3.27 10.50
C ALA A 174 -15.74 -4.41 9.50
N PHE A 175 -14.69 -4.34 8.67
CA PHE A 175 -14.38 -5.38 7.68
C PHE A 175 -14.02 -6.70 8.35
N LEU A 176 -13.26 -6.69 9.46
CA LEU A 176 -12.94 -7.91 10.22
C LEU A 176 -14.20 -8.59 10.78
N LYS A 177 -15.18 -7.79 11.25
CA LYS A 177 -16.46 -8.31 11.74
C LYS A 177 -17.40 -8.78 10.63
N ALA A 178 -17.29 -8.19 9.45
CA ALA A 178 -18.08 -8.55 8.28
C ALA A 178 -17.51 -9.74 7.49
N ASP A 179 -16.19 -9.98 7.59
CA ASP A 179 -15.45 -10.97 6.79
C ASP A 179 -16.12 -12.36 6.75
N PRO A 180 -16.61 -12.96 7.86
CA PRO A 180 -17.23 -14.28 7.82
C PRO A 180 -18.56 -14.37 7.07
N TYR A 181 -19.18 -13.23 6.74
CA TYR A 181 -20.55 -13.16 6.23
C TYR A 181 -20.65 -12.58 4.82
N ILE A 182 -19.69 -11.75 4.42
CA ILE A 182 -19.63 -11.20 3.06
C ILE A 182 -19.06 -12.26 2.12
N GLU A 183 -19.80 -12.56 1.05
CA GLU A 183 -19.41 -13.51 0.02
C GLU A 183 -19.18 -12.82 -1.33
N ILE A 184 -17.96 -12.93 -1.83
CA ILE A 184 -17.55 -12.46 -3.15
C ILE A 184 -17.42 -13.68 -4.04
N THR A 185 -18.19 -13.74 -5.11
CA THR A 185 -18.12 -14.87 -6.05
C THR A 185 -16.84 -14.76 -6.87
N GLY A 186 -16.07 -15.82 -7.02
CA GLY A 186 -14.85 -15.87 -7.84
C GLY A 186 -15.00 -16.84 -9.01
N ALA A 187 -13.87 -17.29 -9.51
CA ALA A 187 -13.81 -18.26 -10.61
C ALA A 187 -14.63 -19.52 -10.33
N GLU A 188 -15.28 -20.05 -11.36
CA GLU A 188 -16.13 -21.25 -11.30
C GLU A 188 -17.29 -21.15 -10.28
N GLY A 189 -17.67 -19.93 -9.88
CA GLY A 189 -18.74 -19.70 -8.91
C GLY A 189 -18.34 -19.93 -7.44
N LYS A 190 -17.06 -20.16 -7.15
CA LYS A 190 -16.54 -20.33 -5.78
C LYS A 190 -16.79 -19.07 -4.95
N LYS A 191 -17.05 -19.23 -3.65
CA LYS A 191 -17.27 -18.11 -2.73
C LYS A 191 -16.01 -17.79 -1.96
N TYR A 192 -15.67 -16.51 -1.90
CA TYR A 192 -14.54 -15.95 -1.17
C TYR A 192 -15.06 -14.92 -0.16
N HIS A 193 -14.27 -14.65 0.87
CA HIS A 193 -14.49 -13.57 1.82
C HIS A 193 -13.62 -12.36 1.46
N ILE A 194 -13.78 -11.24 2.17
CA ILE A 194 -12.98 -10.02 1.96
C ILE A 194 -11.48 -10.35 2.09
N SER A 195 -11.12 -11.18 3.07
CA SER A 195 -9.75 -11.59 3.37
C SER A 195 -9.16 -12.63 2.42
N THR A 196 -10.00 -13.46 1.79
CA THR A 196 -9.56 -14.54 0.88
C THR A 196 -9.70 -14.21 -0.60
N ALA A 197 -10.41 -13.14 -0.95
CA ALA A 197 -10.54 -12.69 -2.33
C ALA A 197 -9.19 -12.38 -3.00
N ILE A 198 -8.14 -12.06 -2.24
CA ILE A 198 -6.77 -11.88 -2.77
C ILE A 198 -6.20 -13.15 -3.42
N ASP A 199 -6.75 -14.33 -3.11
CA ASP A 199 -6.30 -15.62 -3.64
C ASP A 199 -6.94 -15.95 -5.01
N ASP A 200 -7.94 -15.18 -5.46
CA ASP A 200 -8.61 -15.35 -6.75
C ASP A 200 -8.87 -14.01 -7.44
N MET A 201 -8.26 -13.78 -8.60
CA MET A 201 -8.32 -12.47 -9.27
C MET A 201 -9.70 -12.14 -9.85
N GLU A 202 -10.56 -13.13 -10.10
CA GLU A 202 -11.94 -12.88 -10.50
C GLU A 202 -12.78 -12.34 -9.33
N ALA A 203 -12.62 -12.92 -8.13
CA ALA A 203 -13.18 -12.38 -6.90
C ALA A 203 -12.57 -11.00 -6.56
N PHE A 204 -11.24 -10.87 -6.62
CA PHE A 204 -10.53 -9.63 -6.28
C PHE A 204 -10.92 -8.46 -7.19
N THR A 205 -11.25 -8.71 -8.46
CA THR A 205 -11.77 -7.69 -9.39
C THR A 205 -13.05 -7.01 -8.88
N LYS A 206 -13.86 -7.74 -8.10
CA LYS A 206 -15.13 -7.24 -7.53
C LYS A 206 -14.96 -6.67 -6.12
N LEU A 207 -13.78 -6.85 -5.51
CA LEU A 207 -13.47 -6.30 -4.20
C LEU A 207 -13.00 -4.85 -4.33
N THR A 208 -13.91 -3.92 -4.03
CA THR A 208 -13.68 -2.47 -4.11
C THR A 208 -14.27 -1.76 -2.89
N ASP A 209 -14.17 -0.44 -2.85
CA ASP A 209 -14.79 0.41 -1.83
C ASP A 209 -16.31 0.17 -1.68
N ASN A 210 -16.97 -0.46 -2.66
CA ASN A 210 -18.36 -0.89 -2.58
C ASN A 210 -18.68 -1.70 -1.30
N ILE A 211 -17.74 -2.51 -0.81
CA ILE A 211 -17.93 -3.31 0.41
C ILE A 211 -18.30 -2.45 1.62
N PHE A 212 -17.80 -1.21 1.69
CA PHE A 212 -18.20 -0.27 2.73
C PHE A 212 -19.72 -0.04 2.70
N LEU A 213 -20.28 0.27 1.52
CA LEU A 213 -21.70 0.55 1.35
C LEU A 213 -22.55 -0.71 1.49
N GLU A 214 -22.05 -1.86 1.02
CA GLU A 214 -22.71 -3.15 1.15
C GLU A 214 -22.93 -3.52 2.63
N ILE A 215 -21.91 -3.33 3.48
CA ILE A 215 -22.03 -3.53 4.92
C ILE A 215 -22.99 -2.49 5.52
N LEU A 216 -22.83 -1.22 5.15
CA LEU A 216 -23.60 -0.11 5.73
C LEU A 216 -25.11 -0.24 5.46
N TYR A 217 -25.49 -0.70 4.27
CA TYR A 217 -26.88 -0.86 3.85
C TYR A 217 -27.42 -2.27 4.01
N SER A 218 -26.64 -3.19 4.57
CA SER A 218 -27.11 -4.54 4.88
C SER A 218 -28.27 -4.53 5.89
N SER A 219 -29.21 -5.44 5.71
CA SER A 219 -30.28 -5.73 6.67
C SER A 219 -30.08 -7.05 7.42
N ASP A 220 -29.00 -7.78 7.12
CA ASP A 220 -28.67 -9.05 7.79
C ASP A 220 -28.23 -8.76 9.24
N PRO A 221 -28.88 -9.38 10.25
CA PRO A 221 -28.49 -9.28 11.65
C PRO A 221 -27.04 -9.69 11.94
N LYS A 222 -26.46 -10.58 11.13
CA LYS A 222 -25.06 -11.02 11.29
C LYS A 222 -24.06 -9.89 11.07
N LEU A 223 -24.45 -8.87 10.31
CA LEU A 223 -23.62 -7.70 10.00
C LEU A 223 -23.87 -6.52 10.95
N ASP A 224 -24.70 -6.67 11.98
CA ASP A 224 -25.07 -5.58 12.90
C ASP A 224 -23.85 -4.89 13.51
N GLU A 225 -22.90 -5.65 14.07
CA GLU A 225 -21.73 -5.05 14.72
C GLU A 225 -20.85 -4.26 13.74
N ALA A 226 -20.66 -4.79 12.51
CA ALA A 226 -19.90 -4.12 11.47
C ALA A 226 -20.62 -2.84 11.00
N ARG A 227 -21.94 -2.95 10.77
CA ARG A 227 -22.79 -1.85 10.33
C ARG A 227 -22.85 -0.72 11.37
N GLU A 228 -22.94 -1.04 12.66
CA GLU A 228 -22.93 -0.03 13.72
C GLU A 228 -21.58 0.72 13.82
N ILE A 229 -20.45 0.07 13.52
CA ILE A 229 -19.16 0.77 13.43
C ILE A 229 -19.18 1.78 12.26
N LEU A 230 -19.69 1.39 11.09
CA LEU A 230 -19.75 2.30 9.94
C LEU A 230 -20.73 3.46 10.16
N LYS A 231 -21.89 3.22 10.77
CA LYS A 231 -22.82 4.29 11.18
C LYS A 231 -22.17 5.29 12.13
N LYS A 232 -21.35 4.83 13.09
CA LYS A 232 -20.58 5.74 13.96
C LYS A 232 -19.64 6.65 13.17
N ILE A 233 -19.12 6.21 12.03
CA ILE A 233 -18.34 7.07 11.13
C ILE A 233 -19.23 8.15 10.51
N GLU A 234 -20.42 7.79 10.00
CA GLU A 234 -21.39 8.74 9.42
C GLU A 234 -21.85 9.79 10.44
N TYR A 235 -22.15 9.38 11.68
CA TYR A 235 -22.51 10.28 12.79
C TYR A 235 -21.31 11.01 13.40
N ARG A 236 -20.09 10.80 12.89
CA ARG A 236 -18.83 11.35 13.41
C ARG A 236 -18.55 10.98 14.88
N HIS A 237 -19.13 9.89 15.36
CA HIS A 237 -18.84 9.27 16.66
C HIS A 237 -17.58 8.38 16.57
N LEU A 238 -16.46 9.01 16.23
CA LEU A 238 -15.18 8.34 16.05
C LEU A 238 -14.53 7.97 17.38
N TYR A 239 -13.61 6.99 17.34
CA TYR A 239 -12.69 6.75 18.45
C TYR A 239 -11.93 8.04 18.81
N LYS A 240 -11.64 8.24 20.09
CA LYS A 240 -11.01 9.46 20.59
C LYS A 240 -9.49 9.34 20.53
N TYR A 241 -8.87 10.36 19.95
CA TYR A 241 -7.42 10.49 19.96
C TYR A 241 -6.94 10.91 21.35
N VAL A 242 -6.07 10.10 21.95
CA VAL A 242 -5.52 10.36 23.29
C VAL A 242 -4.20 11.14 23.20
N GLY A 243 -3.27 10.72 22.33
CA GLY A 243 -1.96 11.36 22.20
C GLY A 243 -1.07 10.71 21.16
N GLU A 244 0.13 11.26 20.98
CA GLU A 244 1.20 10.75 20.11
C GLU A 244 2.51 10.81 20.89
N THR A 245 3.34 9.78 20.73
CA THR A 245 4.70 9.74 21.29
C THR A 245 5.66 9.07 20.30
N LYS A 246 6.96 9.21 20.53
CA LYS A 246 8.02 8.59 19.72
C LYS A 246 9.00 7.85 20.61
N PRO A 247 9.46 6.65 20.21
CA PRO A 247 10.54 5.98 20.91
C PRO A 247 11.78 6.88 20.98
N GLN A 248 12.46 6.91 22.12
CA GLN A 248 13.70 7.66 22.26
C GLN A 248 14.87 6.91 21.57
N GLY A 249 15.74 7.65 20.90
CA GLY A 249 16.92 7.11 20.25
C GLY A 249 16.62 6.30 18.99
N LYS A 250 17.28 5.13 18.85
CA LYS A 250 17.18 4.26 17.66
C LYS A 250 16.21 3.08 17.84
N ILE A 251 15.40 3.08 18.90
CA ILE A 251 14.44 2.01 19.17
C ILE A 251 13.36 2.02 18.09
N LYS A 252 13.10 0.87 17.48
CA LYS A 252 12.00 0.66 16.54
C LYS A 252 11.12 -0.46 17.06
N ILE A 253 9.83 -0.18 17.19
CA ILE A 253 8.83 -1.20 17.56
C ILE A 253 8.62 -2.10 16.34
N LYS A 254 8.76 -3.42 16.52
CA LYS A 254 8.55 -4.37 15.43
C LYS A 254 7.07 -4.65 15.25
N ARG A 255 6.67 -5.00 14.03
CA ARG A 255 5.27 -5.28 13.69
C ARG A 255 4.68 -6.44 14.51
N GLU A 256 5.48 -7.44 14.84
CA GLU A 256 5.11 -8.57 15.70
C GLU A 256 4.68 -8.15 17.12
N ASP A 257 5.15 -6.97 17.57
CA ASP A 257 4.89 -6.46 18.90
C ASP A 257 3.60 -5.63 19.00
N TYR A 258 3.01 -5.19 17.87
CA TYR A 258 1.90 -4.22 17.85
C TYR A 258 0.68 -4.72 18.64
N LYS A 259 0.40 -6.03 18.56
CA LYS A 259 -0.73 -6.67 19.27
C LYS A 259 -0.62 -6.62 20.80
N TYR A 260 0.59 -6.42 21.34
CA TYR A 260 0.80 -6.35 22.79
C TYR A 260 0.71 -4.93 23.34
N LEU A 261 0.78 -3.90 22.50
CA LEU A 261 0.83 -2.51 22.94
C LEU A 261 -0.43 -2.05 23.69
N PRO A 262 -1.67 -2.35 23.25
CA PRO A 262 -2.87 -1.96 24.00
C PRO A 262 -2.87 -2.54 25.41
N LYS A 263 -2.43 -3.79 25.57
CA LYS A 263 -2.31 -4.44 26.89
C LYS A 263 -1.26 -3.77 27.77
N GLN A 264 -0.10 -3.42 27.22
CA GLN A 264 0.93 -2.69 27.97
C GLN A 264 0.45 -1.34 28.50
N ILE A 265 -0.41 -0.65 27.74
CA ILE A 265 -1.01 0.61 28.19
C ILE A 265 -2.08 0.36 29.26
N ALA A 266 -2.94 -0.65 29.08
CA ALA A 266 -3.95 -1.00 30.09
C ALA A 266 -3.33 -1.45 31.42
N ASP A 267 -2.19 -2.14 31.37
CA ASP A 267 -1.45 -2.62 32.56
C ASP A 267 -0.64 -1.49 33.25
N ALA A 268 -0.56 -0.29 32.65
CA ALA A 268 0.17 0.83 33.24
C ALA A 268 -0.53 1.34 34.51
N LYS A 269 0.25 1.65 35.54
CA LYS A 269 -0.27 2.17 36.82
C LYS A 269 -0.07 3.68 36.86
N PRO A 270 -1.11 4.49 36.58
CA PRO A 270 -1.00 5.94 36.65
C PRO A 270 -0.85 6.41 38.10
N ASP A 271 -0.13 7.52 38.30
CA ASP A 271 0.02 8.14 39.63
C ASP A 271 -1.32 8.67 40.18
N ILE A 272 -2.28 8.95 39.29
CA ILE A 272 -3.65 9.38 39.63
C ILE A 272 -4.60 8.24 39.33
N LEU A 273 -5.36 7.79 40.34
CA LEU A 273 -6.38 6.75 40.18
C LEU A 273 -7.52 7.27 39.29
N PRO A 274 -7.83 6.59 38.17
CA PRO A 274 -8.92 7.00 37.30
C PRO A 274 -10.28 6.63 37.91
N GLU A 275 -11.33 7.38 37.53
CA GLU A 275 -12.71 7.07 37.92
C GLU A 275 -13.25 5.78 37.26
N SER A 276 -12.62 5.35 36.17
CA SER A 276 -12.98 4.14 35.41
C SER A 276 -11.73 3.40 34.96
N GLU A 277 -11.72 2.08 35.11
CA GLU A 277 -10.66 1.22 34.57
C GLU A 277 -10.91 0.94 33.07
N LEU A 278 -9.89 1.17 32.25
CA LEU A 278 -9.91 0.82 30.82
C LEU A 278 -9.28 -0.55 30.60
N LYS A 279 -9.89 -1.36 29.73
CA LYS A 279 -9.35 -2.64 29.30
C LYS A 279 -8.52 -2.48 28.03
N ALA A 280 -7.74 -3.51 27.71
CA ALA A 280 -6.96 -3.54 26.47
C ALA A 280 -7.82 -3.43 25.20
N GLU A 281 -9.07 -3.92 25.24
CA GLU A 281 -10.04 -3.84 24.13
C GLU A 281 -10.59 -2.42 23.90
N ASP A 282 -10.48 -1.53 24.89
CA ASP A 282 -10.88 -0.13 24.79
C ASP A 282 -9.79 0.76 24.15
N LEU A 283 -8.60 0.20 23.93
CA LEU A 283 -7.40 0.92 23.51
C LEU A 283 -6.93 0.46 22.13
N ILE A 284 -6.55 1.44 21.31
CA ILE A 284 -5.94 1.22 20.01
C ILE A 284 -4.60 1.92 19.98
N VAL A 285 -3.56 1.18 19.61
CA VAL A 285 -2.21 1.73 19.41
C VAL A 285 -1.85 1.61 17.94
N ASP A 286 -1.77 2.76 17.27
CA ASP A 286 -1.36 2.86 15.88
C ASP A 286 0.11 3.24 15.77
N VAL A 287 0.92 2.41 15.12
CA VAL A 287 2.34 2.66 14.91
C VAL A 287 2.57 2.98 13.43
N SER A 288 2.84 4.24 13.15
CA SER A 288 3.13 4.75 11.79
C SER A 288 4.64 4.81 11.54
N SER A 289 5.09 4.35 10.36
CA SER A 289 6.48 4.42 9.90
C SER A 289 6.68 5.39 8.75
#